data_AF-A0A560F1B9-F1
#
_entry.id   AF-A0A560F1B9-F1
#
_cell.length_a   1.000
_cell.length_b   1.000
_cell.length_c   1.000
_cell.angle_alpha   90.00
_cell.angle_beta   90.00
_cell.angle_gamma   90.00
#
_symmetry.space_group_name_H-M   'P 1'
#
loop_
_entity.id
_entity.type
_entity.pdbx_description
1 polymer ?
#
loop_
_entity_poly.entity_id
_entity_poly.type
_entity_poly.pdbx_seq_one_letter_code
_entity_poly.pdbx_strand_id
1 'polypeptide(L)' 'MTDRMALDSPLLGVELAAALHRLYPQRFTLDDTLGLIGSKATVEAIRSGVPPRAIAAGWEADLTAFTALRAKYLLYP' A
#
# COMPACT_ATOMS: atom_id res chain seq x y z
N MET A 1 0.19 15.33 -16.48
CA MET A 1 -0.60 15.59 -15.27
C MET A 1 0.38 15.81 -14.14
N THR A 2 0.40 17.00 -13.56
CA THR A 2 1.55 17.51 -12.77
C THR A 2 1.10 17.98 -11.38
N ASP A 3 0.07 17.33 -10.80
CA ASP A 3 -0.29 17.52 -9.41
C ASP A 3 0.23 16.33 -8.59
N ARG A 4 1.38 16.55 -7.95
CA ARG A 4 2.08 15.54 -7.15
C ARG A 4 1.35 15.23 -5.84
N MET A 5 0.42 16.08 -5.40
CA MET A 5 -0.33 15.93 -4.16
C MET A 5 -1.64 15.15 -4.36
N ALA A 6 -2.15 15.10 -5.60
CA ALA A 6 -3.38 14.36 -5.92
C ALA A 6 -3.17 12.85 -6.08
N LEU A 7 -1.93 12.39 -6.28
CA LEU A 7 -1.64 10.98 -6.53
C LEU A 7 -1.34 10.23 -5.22
N ASP A 8 -2.27 9.34 -4.84
CA ASP A 8 -2.03 8.32 -3.82
C ASP A 8 -1.12 7.21 -4.39
N SER A 9 0.19 7.42 -4.27
CA SER A 9 1.19 6.48 -4.78
C SER A 9 1.15 5.11 -4.08
N PRO A 10 0.95 5.02 -2.76
CA PRO A 10 0.72 3.73 -2.09
C PRO A 10 -0.48 2.96 -2.64
N LEU A 11 -1.64 3.62 -2.82
CA LEU A 11 -2.82 2.98 -3.40
C LEU A 11 -2.55 2.48 -4.83
N LEU A 12 -1.91 3.31 -5.67
CA LEU A 12 -1.54 2.91 -7.02
C LEU A 12 -0.65 1.66 -7.03
N GLY A 13 0.34 1.59 -6.12
CA GLY A 13 1.22 0.42 -6.01
C GLY A 13 0.45 -0.87 -5.69
N VAL A 14 -0.54 -0.80 -4.79
CA VAL A 14 -1.40 -1.94 -4.46
C VAL A 14 -2.35 -2.28 -5.60
N GLU A 15 -2.91 -1.29 -6.30
CA GLU A 15 -3.71 -1.52 -7.50
C GLU A 15 -2.91 -2.27 -8.58
N LEU A 16 -1.66 -1.86 -8.81
CA LEU A 16 -0.76 -2.53 -9.75
C LEU A 16 -0.41 -3.96 -9.30
N ALA A 17 -0.04 -4.15 -8.04
CA ALA A 17 0.29 -5.48 -7.51
C ALA A 17 -0.90 -6.44 -7.61
N ALA A 18 -2.10 -5.98 -7.27
CA ALA A 18 -3.33 -6.77 -7.40
C ALA A 18 -3.66 -7.09 -8.86
N ALA A 19 -3.53 -6.12 -9.77
CA ALA A 19 -3.78 -6.31 -11.19
C ALA A 19 -2.78 -7.31 -11.81
N LEU A 20 -1.48 -7.17 -11.51
CA LEU A 20 -0.44 -8.06 -12.01
C LEU A 20 -0.58 -9.47 -11.46
N HIS A 21 -0.89 -9.62 -10.16
CA HIS A 21 -1.13 -10.92 -9.55
C HIS A 21 -2.34 -11.62 -10.19
N ARG A 22 -3.41 -10.88 -10.49
CA ARG A 22 -4.61 -11.43 -11.15
C ARG A 22 -4.36 -11.81 -12.61
N LEU A 23 -3.60 -11.00 -13.37
CA LEU A 23 -3.38 -11.21 -14.81
C LEU A 23 -2.27 -12.24 -15.08
N TYR A 24 -1.27 -12.32 -14.21
CA TYR A 24 -0.08 -13.14 -14.41
C TYR A 24 0.30 -13.97 -13.17
N PRO A 25 -0.62 -14.78 -12.60
CA PRO A 25 -0.38 -15.48 -11.33
C PRO A 25 0.81 -16.45 -11.36
N GLN A 26 1.20 -16.96 -12.54
CA GLN A 26 2.33 -17.88 -12.71
C GLN A 26 3.67 -17.16 -12.95
N ARG A 27 3.67 -15.86 -13.26
CA ARG A 27 4.87 -15.07 -13.59
C ARG A 27 5.13 -13.95 -12.60
N PHE A 28 4.11 -13.48 -11.90
CA PHE A 28 4.20 -12.43 -10.92
C PHE A 28 4.19 -13.03 -9.51
N THR A 29 5.38 -13.16 -8.93
CA THR A 29 5.58 -13.61 -7.56
C THR A 29 5.22 -12.50 -6.59
N LEU A 30 4.01 -12.54 -6.04
CA LEU A 30 3.54 -11.52 -5.10
C LEU A 30 4.41 -11.45 -3.83
N ASP A 31 4.96 -12.58 -3.39
CA ASP A 31 5.81 -12.65 -2.20
C ASP A 31 7.10 -11.81 -2.31
N ASP A 32 7.66 -11.68 -3.51
CA ASP A 32 8.86 -10.86 -3.75
C ASP A 32 8.60 -9.37 -3.52
N THR A 33 7.32 -8.95 -3.55
CA THR A 33 6.93 -7.57 -3.27
C THR A 33 6.92 -7.21 -1.78
N LEU A 34 7.03 -8.20 -0.87
CA LEU A 34 6.96 -7.96 0.57
C LEU A 34 8.01 -6.96 1.05
N GLY A 35 9.23 -7.00 0.50
CA GLY A 35 10.29 -6.05 0.85
C GLY A 35 9.98 -4.60 0.45
N LEU A 36 9.19 -4.43 -0.61
CA LEU A 36 8.75 -3.12 -1.10
C LEU A 36 7.50 -2.61 -0.35
N ILE A 37 6.53 -3.50 -0.11
CA ILE A 37 5.25 -3.18 0.56
C ILE A 37 5.44 -3.03 2.07
N GLY A 38 6.35 -3.81 2.67
CA GLY A 38 6.66 -3.76 4.11
C GLY A 38 5.56 -4.32 5.03
N SER A 39 4.45 -4.80 4.47
CA SER A 39 3.29 -5.30 5.23
C SER A 39 2.83 -6.66 4.73
N LYS A 40 3.03 -7.69 5.56
CA LYS A 40 2.52 -9.05 5.30
C LYS A 40 1.00 -9.08 5.19
N ALA A 41 0.31 -8.31 6.03
CA ALA A 41 -1.15 -8.22 6.00
C ALA A 41 -1.65 -7.66 4.66
N THR A 42 -0.96 -6.66 4.10
CA THR A 42 -1.29 -6.08 2.78
C THR A 42 -1.06 -7.11 1.67
N VAL A 43 0.07 -7.81 1.68
CA VAL A 43 0.38 -8.87 0.71
C VAL A 43 -0.69 -9.97 0.73
N GLU A 44 -1.09 -10.44 1.92
CA GLU A 44 -2.12 -11.46 2.05
C GLU A 44 -3.52 -10.97 1.65
N ALA A 45 -3.85 -9.70 1.89
CA ALA A 45 -5.09 -9.11 1.42
C ALA A 45 -5.15 -9.04 -0.12
N ILE A 46 -4.02 -8.72 -0.77
CA ILE A 46 -3.90 -8.77 -2.24
C ILE A 46 -4.08 -10.21 -2.74
N ARG A 47 -3.40 -11.17 -2.11
CA ARG A 47 -3.51 -12.60 -2.45
C ARG A 47 -4.94 -13.10 -2.33
N SER A 48 -5.65 -12.64 -1.31
CA SER A 48 -7.05 -12.99 -1.02
C SER A 48 -8.06 -12.25 -1.90
N GLY A 49 -7.60 -11.38 -2.82
CA GLY A 49 -8.47 -10.66 -3.76
C GLY A 49 -9.27 -9.52 -3.13
N VAL A 50 -8.85 -9.01 -1.97
CA VAL A 50 -9.48 -7.84 -1.35
C VAL A 50 -9.31 -6.62 -2.28
N PRO A 51 -10.36 -5.82 -2.52
CA PRO A 51 -10.25 -4.63 -3.37
C PRO A 51 -9.16 -3.66 -2.85
N PRO A 52 -8.26 -3.14 -3.70
CA PRO A 52 -7.16 -2.26 -3.27
C PRO A 52 -7.58 -1.08 -2.40
N ARG A 53 -8.74 -0.47 -2.70
CA ARG A 53 -9.29 0.64 -1.89
C ARG A 53 -9.69 0.22 -0.48
N ALA A 54 -10.18 -1.00 -0.31
CA ALA A 54 -10.50 -1.54 1.02
C ALA A 54 -9.22 -1.86 1.81
N ILE A 55 -8.17 -2.34 1.15
CA ILE A 55 -6.85 -2.52 1.75
C ILE A 55 -6.31 -1.17 2.23
N ALA A 56 -6.37 -0.13 1.38
CA ALA A 56 -5.89 1.21 1.72
C ALA A 56 -6.68 1.86 2.87
N ALA A 57 -8.01 1.71 2.88
CA ALA A 57 -8.84 2.16 4.00
C ALA A 57 -8.44 1.47 5.32
N GLY A 58 -8.00 0.20 5.27
CA GLY A 58 -7.51 -0.52 6.44
C GLY A 58 -6.25 0.07 7.07
N TRP A 59 -5.47 0.88 6.33
CA TRP A 59 -4.27 1.52 6.86
C TRP A 59 -4.56 2.80 7.66
N GLU A 60 -5.75 3.38 7.53
CA GLU A 60 -6.05 4.73 8.04
C GLU A 60 -5.79 4.87 9.55
N ALA A 61 -6.15 3.84 10.32
CA ALA A 61 -5.92 3.82 11.77
C ALA A 61 -4.41 3.87 12.12
N ASP A 62 -3.62 3.00 11.50
CA ASP A 62 -2.18 2.91 11.74
C ASP A 62 -1.44 4.15 11.22
N LEU A 63 -1.85 4.69 10.07
CA LEU A 63 -1.31 5.93 9.51
C LEU A 63 -1.62 7.14 10.39
N THR A 64 -2.82 7.19 10.97
CA THR A 64 -3.21 8.23 11.93
C THR A 64 -2.34 8.14 13.18
N ALA A 65 -2.17 6.93 13.74
CA ALA A 65 -1.31 6.69 14.90
C ALA A 65 0.15 7.06 14.62
N PHE A 66 0.67 6.69 13.44
CA PHE A 66 2.03 7.03 13.02
C PHE A 66 2.21 8.55 12.85
N THR A 67 1.22 9.23 12.27
CA THR A 67 1.26 10.69 12.09
C THR A 67 1.29 11.41 13.44
N ALA A 68 0.52 10.93 14.42
CA ALA A 68 0.54 11.47 15.78
C ALA A 68 1.87 11.18 16.50
N LEU A 69 2.46 10.00 16.30
CA LEU A 69 3.75 9.64 16.87
C LEU A 69 4.90 10.47 16.29
N ARG A 70 4.97 10.58 14.96
CA ARG A 70 6.08 11.27 14.28
C ARG A 70 6.11 12.77 14.58
N ALA A 71 4.95 13.38 14.88
CA ALA A 71 4.85 14.81 15.20
C ALA A 71 5.77 15.24 16.36
N LYS A 72 6.05 14.35 17.32
CA LYS A 72 6.96 14.60 18.46
C LYS A 72 8.43 14.74 18.04
N TYR A 73 8.79 14.24 16.86
CA TYR A 73 10.16 14.13 16.38
C TYR A 73 10.42 14.98 15.12
N LEU A 74 9.43 15.75 14.65
CA LEU A 74 9.59 16.63 13.51
C LEU A 74 10.46 17.84 13.88
N LEU A 75 11.55 18.04 13.15
CA LEU A 75 12.41 19.22 13.27
C LEU A 75 11.93 20.40 12.42
N TYR A 76 11.03 20.11 11.48
CA TYR A 76 10.48 21.09 10.54
C TYR A 76 8.95 20.99 10.52
N PRO A 77 8.26 22.13 10.48
CA PRO A 77 6.82 22.17 10.28
C PRO A 77 6.42 21.67 8.89
#